data_AF-A0A2V5NSE6-F1
#
_entry.id   AF-A0A2V5NSE6-F1
#
_cell.length_a   1.000
_cell.length_b   1.000
_cell.length_c   1.000
_cell.angle_alpha   90.00
_cell.angle_beta   90.00
_cell.angle_gamma   90.00
#
_symmetry.space_group_name_H-M   'P 1'
#
loop_
_entity.id
_entity.type
_entity.pdbx_description
1 polymer ?
#
loop_
_entity_poly.entity_id
_entity_poly.type
_entity_poly.pdbx_seq_one_letter_code
_entity_poly.pdbx_strand_id
1 'polypeptide(L)'
;MGSSRKKIEPAEAMRQLSVGSNGANPPAARRKITATYSYTDEAGKLLFQCVRVEPKDFRQRRPDDAGGWIWNIQGITRVLYRLPDVLKTETICVTEGEKDADNLRALGFTATTNPLGAGKWRDEHSETLRGKTVLIFGDVGDPDQKGERHTEIANARQVAEWFPRCFRFHQMVFVAG
;
A
#
# COMPACT_ATOMS: atom_id res chain seq x y z
N MET A 1 -27.07 28.82 50.79
CA MET A 1 -26.76 27.38 50.85
C MET A 1 -25.90 27.03 49.64
N GLY A 2 -24.59 26.84 49.82
CA GLY A 2 -23.61 26.76 48.74
C GLY A 2 -23.67 25.44 47.96
N SER A 3 -23.79 25.53 46.64
CA SER A 3 -23.69 24.39 45.72
C SER A 3 -22.20 24.08 45.49
N SER A 4 -21.67 23.08 46.20
CA SER A 4 -20.32 22.57 45.98
C SER A 4 -20.26 21.77 44.68
N ARG A 5 -19.65 22.34 43.63
CA ARG A 5 -19.17 21.54 42.50
C ARG A 5 -18.02 20.66 43.01
N LYS A 6 -18.24 19.34 43.11
CA LYS A 6 -17.14 18.40 43.37
C LYS A 6 -16.14 18.50 42.21
N LYS A 7 -14.91 18.92 42.51
CA LYS A 7 -13.78 18.79 41.58
C LYS A 7 -13.47 17.30 41.47
N ILE A 8 -13.57 16.76 40.26
CA ILE A 8 -13.12 15.39 39.97
C ILE A 8 -11.64 15.52 39.62
N GLU A 9 -10.77 14.93 40.43
CA GLU A 9 -9.33 14.91 40.20
C GLU A 9 -9.00 14.01 38.98
N PRO A 10 -8.11 14.42 38.06
CA PRO A 10 -7.84 13.69 36.81
C PRO A 10 -7.38 12.24 37.01
N ALA A 11 -6.74 11.96 38.15
CA ALA A 11 -6.25 10.63 38.51
C ALA A 11 -7.38 9.64 38.86
N GLU A 12 -8.55 10.13 39.30
CA GLU A 12 -9.68 9.29 39.67
C GLU A 12 -10.55 8.94 38.45
N ALA A 13 -10.61 9.82 37.45
CA ALA A 13 -11.20 9.54 36.14
C ALA A 13 -10.43 8.43 35.38
N MET A 14 -9.10 8.38 35.52
CA MET A 14 -8.24 7.33 34.93
C MET A 14 -8.39 5.97 35.61
N ARG A 15 -8.79 5.90 36.89
CA ARG A 15 -9.09 4.63 37.59
C ARG A 15 -10.45 4.05 37.21
N GLN A 16 -11.43 4.89 36.88
CA GLN A 16 -12.75 4.41 36.43
C GLN A 16 -12.76 3.88 34.99
N LEU A 17 -11.74 4.22 34.18
CA LEU A 17 -11.59 3.71 32.82
C LEU A 17 -10.81 2.38 32.73
N SER A 18 -10.17 1.91 33.81
CA SER A 18 -9.21 0.80 33.74
C SER A 18 -9.61 -0.50 34.45
N VAL A 19 -10.82 -0.63 34.99
CA VAL A 19 -11.21 -1.87 35.69
C VAL A 19 -12.57 -2.39 35.24
N GLY A 20 -12.55 -3.47 34.44
CA GLY A 20 -13.55 -4.54 34.53
C GLY A 20 -14.57 -4.66 33.40
N SER A 21 -14.14 -4.98 32.18
CA SER A 21 -14.95 -5.87 31.32
C SER A 21 -14.30 -7.26 31.32
N ASN A 22 -15.02 -8.18 31.94
CA ASN A 22 -14.78 -9.61 31.99
C ASN A 22 -14.50 -10.18 30.59
N GLY A 23 -13.65 -11.21 30.54
CA GLY A 23 -13.23 -11.91 29.32
C GLY A 23 -14.36 -12.59 28.56
N ALA A 24 -15.14 -11.80 27.83
CA ALA A 24 -15.82 -12.23 26.62
C ALA A 24 -15.01 -11.66 25.45
N ASN A 25 -14.34 -12.54 24.71
CA ASN A 25 -13.72 -12.18 23.45
C ASN A 25 -14.80 -11.49 22.58
N PRO A 26 -14.69 -10.20 22.20
CA PRO A 26 -15.68 -9.60 21.32
C PRO A 26 -15.71 -10.45 20.04
N PRO A 27 -16.89 -10.77 19.49
CA PRO A 27 -16.95 -11.53 18.24
C PRO A 27 -16.10 -10.76 17.23
N ALA A 28 -15.08 -11.43 16.68
CA ALA A 28 -14.12 -10.84 15.75
C ALA A 28 -14.91 -9.97 14.77
N ALA A 29 -14.72 -8.65 14.85
CA ALA A 29 -15.41 -7.71 13.96
C ALA A 29 -15.28 -8.26 12.54
N ARG A 30 -16.42 -8.51 11.88
CA ARG A 30 -16.45 -9.15 10.57
C ARG A 30 -15.59 -8.33 9.61
N ARG A 31 -14.35 -8.76 9.38
CA ARG A 31 -13.40 -8.07 8.50
C ARG A 31 -14.02 -8.03 7.10
N LYS A 32 -14.43 -6.83 6.67
CA LYS A 32 -15.03 -6.62 5.35
C LYS A 32 -13.91 -6.30 4.37
N ILE A 33 -13.84 -7.03 3.26
CA ILE A 33 -12.94 -6.68 2.16
C ILE A 33 -13.50 -5.42 1.49
N THR A 34 -12.69 -4.37 1.41
CA THR A 34 -13.06 -3.09 0.80
C THR A 34 -12.42 -2.86 -0.56
N ALA A 35 -11.26 -3.48 -0.81
CA ALA A 35 -10.62 -3.48 -2.13
C ALA A 35 -9.84 -4.78 -2.34
N THR A 36 -9.70 -5.18 -3.60
CA THR A 36 -8.90 -6.34 -4.02
C THR A 36 -8.07 -5.96 -5.23
N TYR A 37 -6.75 -6.01 -5.08
CA TYR A 37 -5.79 -5.70 -6.13
C TYR A 37 -5.17 -7.01 -6.61
N SER A 38 -5.39 -7.34 -7.88
CA SER A 38 -4.92 -8.60 -8.47
C SER A 38 -3.57 -8.43 -9.15
N TYR A 39 -2.63 -9.28 -8.78
CA TYR A 39 -1.31 -9.38 -9.38
C TYR A 39 -1.28 -10.60 -10.29
N THR A 40 -1.03 -10.37 -11.56
CA THR A 40 -1.04 -11.38 -12.62
C THR A 40 0.33 -11.51 -13.26
N ASP A 41 0.62 -12.67 -13.84
CA ASP A 41 1.77 -12.84 -14.73
C ASP A 41 1.59 -12.08 -16.06
N GLU A 42 2.56 -12.24 -16.97
CA GLU A 42 2.57 -11.60 -18.29
C GLU A 42 1.38 -12.01 -19.18
N ALA A 43 0.86 -13.23 -18.97
CA ALA A 43 -0.29 -13.78 -19.67
C ALA A 43 -1.63 -13.38 -19.04
N GLY A 44 -1.61 -12.67 -17.90
CA GLY A 44 -2.81 -12.29 -17.16
C GLY A 44 -3.34 -13.36 -16.20
N LYS A 45 -2.59 -14.44 -15.96
CA LYS A 45 -2.94 -15.46 -14.97
C LYS A 45 -2.75 -14.89 -13.57
N LEU A 46 -3.75 -15.06 -12.70
CA LEU A 46 -3.69 -14.61 -11.32
C LEU A 46 -2.59 -15.34 -10.53
N LEU A 47 -1.66 -14.58 -9.95
CA LEU A 47 -0.61 -15.10 -9.06
C LEU A 47 -1.01 -14.92 -7.59
N PHE A 48 -1.43 -13.71 -7.23
CA PHE A 48 -1.85 -13.37 -5.88
C PHE A 48 -2.70 -12.10 -5.87
N GLN A 49 -3.26 -11.77 -4.71
CA GLN A 49 -4.02 -10.55 -4.46
C GLN A 49 -3.54 -9.88 -3.18
N CYS A 50 -3.47 -8.55 -3.21
CA CYS A 50 -3.49 -7.71 -2.02
C CYS A 50 -4.95 -7.32 -1.76
N VAL A 51 -5.47 -7.62 -0.57
CA VAL A 51 -6.81 -7.24 -0.15
C VAL A 51 -6.73 -6.21 0.97
N ARG A 52 -7.52 -5.15 0.82
CA ARG A 52 -7.74 -4.16 1.88
C ARG A 52 -8.98 -4.57 2.66
N VAL A 53 -8.90 -4.56 3.99
CA VAL A 53 -10.02 -4.88 4.88
C VAL A 53 -10.31 -3.73 5.86
N GLU A 54 -11.49 -3.77 6.46
CA GLU A 54 -11.91 -2.88 7.55
C GLU A 54 -11.98 -3.62 8.90
N PRO A 55 -11.47 -3.02 10.01
CA PRO A 55 -10.67 -1.79 10.09
C PRO A 55 -9.39 -1.83 9.23
N LYS A 56 -8.86 -0.66 8.83
CA LYS A 56 -7.79 -0.54 7.82
C LYS A 56 -6.65 -1.52 8.09
N ASP A 57 -6.63 -2.58 7.30
CA ASP A 57 -5.61 -3.62 7.31
C ASP A 57 -5.42 -4.14 5.89
N PHE A 58 -4.22 -4.65 5.59
CA PHE A 58 -3.87 -5.19 4.28
C PHE A 58 -3.43 -6.64 4.45
N ARG A 59 -4.06 -7.55 3.70
CA ARG A 59 -3.72 -8.97 3.71
C ARG A 59 -3.42 -9.44 2.30
N GLN A 60 -2.63 -10.49 2.17
CA GLN A 60 -2.35 -11.09 0.87
C GLN A 60 -2.86 -12.52 0.82
N ARG A 61 -3.31 -12.92 -0.37
CA ARG A 61 -3.78 -14.27 -0.63
C ARG A 61 -3.41 -14.71 -2.04
N ARG A 62 -3.31 -16.01 -2.25
CA ARG A 62 -3.12 -16.63 -3.57
C ARG A 62 -4.23 -17.65 -3.82
N PRO A 63 -4.62 -17.92 -5.07
CA PRO A 63 -5.55 -19.00 -5.37
C PRO A 63 -4.98 -20.33 -4.86
N ASP A 64 -5.87 -21.21 -4.38
CA ASP A 64 -5.54 -22.63 -4.29
C ASP A 64 -5.93 -23.34 -5.60
N ASP A 65 -5.41 -24.55 -5.79
CA ASP A 65 -5.69 -25.35 -6.99
C ASP A 65 -7.14 -25.86 -7.06
N ALA A 66 -7.94 -25.65 -5.99
CA ALA A 66 -9.33 -26.08 -5.85
C ALA A 66 -10.35 -24.92 -5.93
N GLY A 67 -9.91 -23.70 -6.27
CA GLY A 67 -10.77 -22.51 -6.41
C GLY A 67 -11.02 -21.70 -5.12
N GLY A 68 -10.38 -22.04 -4.01
CA GLY A 68 -10.31 -21.26 -2.78
C GLY A 68 -9.08 -20.36 -2.68
N TRP A 69 -8.73 -20.00 -1.44
CA TRP A 69 -7.69 -18.99 -1.15
C TRP A 69 -6.74 -19.43 -0.03
N ILE A 70 -5.44 -19.36 -0.31
CA ILE A 70 -4.39 -19.49 0.70
C ILE A 70 -3.96 -18.09 1.13
N TRP A 71 -4.10 -17.76 2.42
CA TRP A 71 -3.83 -16.43 3.00
C TRP A 71 -2.35 -16.15 3.26
N ASN A 72 -1.51 -16.36 2.24
CA ASN A 72 -0.11 -15.94 2.19
C ASN A 72 0.34 -15.82 0.72
N ILE A 73 1.58 -15.36 0.51
CA ILE A 73 2.24 -15.31 -0.80
C ILE A 73 3.62 -15.99 -0.76
N GLN A 74 3.77 -17.00 0.09
CA GLN A 74 5.02 -17.76 0.19
C GLN A 74 5.25 -18.57 -1.08
N GLY A 75 6.47 -18.51 -1.63
CA GLY A 75 6.82 -19.19 -2.87
C GLY A 75 6.18 -18.60 -4.14
N ILE A 76 5.54 -17.43 -4.05
CA ILE A 76 4.98 -16.73 -5.21
C ILE A 76 5.93 -15.63 -5.68
N THR A 77 6.15 -15.59 -6.99
CA THR A 77 6.89 -14.50 -7.65
C THR A 77 6.14 -13.19 -7.44
N ARG A 78 6.85 -12.21 -6.87
CA ARG A 78 6.31 -10.86 -6.63
C ARG A 78 6.53 -10.04 -7.89
N VAL A 79 5.44 -9.68 -8.53
CA VAL A 79 5.43 -8.91 -9.77
C VAL A 79 4.90 -7.51 -9.53
N LEU A 80 5.16 -6.61 -10.47
CA LEU A 80 4.55 -5.28 -10.46
C LEU A 80 3.03 -5.37 -10.64
N TYR A 81 2.30 -4.48 -9.97
CA TYR A 81 0.85 -4.39 -10.13
C TYR A 81 0.53 -4.06 -11.60
N ARG A 82 -0.43 -4.77 -12.20
CA ARG A 82 -0.83 -4.54 -13.60
C ARG A 82 0.29 -4.85 -14.62
N LEU A 83 1.12 -5.85 -14.31
CA LEU A 83 2.26 -6.28 -15.13
C LEU A 83 1.99 -6.34 -16.65
N PRO A 84 0.88 -6.93 -17.15
CA PRO A 84 0.62 -6.97 -18.59
C PRO A 84 0.60 -5.59 -19.27
N ASP A 85 0.11 -4.57 -18.57
CA ASP A 85 0.03 -3.21 -19.12
C ASP A 85 1.38 -2.49 -19.01
N VAL A 86 2.11 -2.73 -17.92
CA VAL A 86 3.49 -2.27 -17.72
C VAL A 86 4.40 -2.75 -18.86
N LEU A 87 4.26 -4.01 -19.28
CA LEU A 87 5.08 -4.58 -20.35
C LEU A 87 4.81 -3.93 -21.72
N LYS A 88 3.58 -3.48 -21.98
CA LYS A 88 3.14 -2.96 -23.28
C LYS A 88 3.42 -1.47 -23.51
N THR A 89 3.68 -0.70 -22.46
CA THR A 89 3.91 0.75 -22.56
C THR A 89 5.39 1.10 -22.52
N GLU A 90 5.74 2.27 -23.06
CA GLU A 90 7.08 2.87 -22.93
C GLU A 90 7.19 3.81 -21.74
N THR A 91 6.09 4.43 -21.32
CA THR A 91 6.05 5.40 -20.20
C THR A 91 5.15 4.89 -19.09
N ILE A 92 5.67 4.90 -17.85
CA ILE A 92 5.01 4.30 -16.69
C ILE A 92 5.08 5.25 -15.49
N CYS A 93 3.94 5.43 -14.84
CA CYS A 93 3.84 6.06 -13.54
C CYS A 93 4.02 5.03 -12.42
N VAL A 94 4.99 5.20 -11.54
CA VAL A 94 5.18 4.38 -10.34
C VAL A 94 4.63 5.13 -9.14
N THR A 95 3.66 4.53 -8.45
CA THR A 95 3.02 5.10 -7.25
C THR A 95 3.42 4.34 -5.99
N GLU A 96 3.09 4.90 -4.82
CA GLU A 96 3.33 4.25 -3.54
C GLU A 96 2.43 3.03 -3.30
N GLY A 97 1.15 3.11 -3.70
CA GLY A 97 0.17 2.05 -3.46
C GLY A 97 -0.78 1.80 -4.64
N GLU A 98 -1.51 0.70 -4.55
CA GLU A 98 -2.38 0.21 -5.62
C GLU A 98 -3.56 1.17 -5.88
N LYS A 99 -4.04 1.84 -4.83
CA LYS A 99 -5.11 2.84 -4.93
C LYS A 99 -4.70 4.01 -5.84
N ASP A 100 -3.48 4.52 -5.67
CA ASP A 100 -3.00 5.66 -6.46
C ASP A 100 -2.69 5.24 -7.91
N ALA A 101 -2.22 4.00 -8.10
CA ALA A 101 -2.07 3.42 -9.43
C ALA A 101 -3.43 3.32 -10.15
N ASP A 102 -4.49 2.90 -9.45
CA ASP A 102 -5.84 2.84 -10.00
C ASP A 102 -6.38 4.26 -10.31
N ASN A 103 -6.09 5.26 -9.47
CA ASN A 103 -6.46 6.66 -9.73
C ASN A 103 -5.77 7.21 -10.99
N LEU A 104 -4.45 7.02 -11.13
CA LEU A 104 -3.72 7.45 -12.33
C LEU A 104 -4.18 6.70 -13.58
N ARG A 105 -4.55 5.43 -13.45
CA ARG A 105 -5.17 4.68 -14.54
C ARG A 105 -6.49 5.29 -14.97
N ALA A 106 -7.34 5.69 -14.02
CA ALA A 106 -8.61 6.33 -14.34
C ALA A 106 -8.43 7.65 -15.12
N LEU A 107 -7.28 8.29 -14.96
CA LEU A 107 -6.86 9.48 -15.72
C LEU A 107 -6.21 9.16 -17.08
N GLY A 108 -6.07 7.88 -17.45
CA GLY A 108 -5.52 7.44 -18.73
C GLY A 108 -4.01 7.15 -18.73
N PHE A 109 -3.33 7.23 -17.58
CA PHE A 109 -1.92 6.87 -17.49
C PHE A 109 -1.73 5.36 -17.28
N THR A 110 -0.60 4.82 -17.75
CA THR A 110 -0.18 3.49 -17.30
C THR A 110 0.54 3.64 -15.97
N ALA A 111 -0.09 3.15 -14.91
CA ALA A 111 0.45 3.23 -13.56
C ALA A 111 0.60 1.86 -12.89
N THR A 112 1.62 1.75 -12.03
CA THR A 112 1.97 0.53 -11.30
C THR A 112 2.52 0.85 -9.91
N THR A 113 2.60 -0.19 -9.07
CA THR A 113 3.29 -0.16 -7.79
C THR A 113 3.82 -1.57 -7.46
N ASN A 114 4.74 -1.67 -6.50
CA ASN A 114 5.20 -2.95 -5.97
C ASN A 114 4.17 -3.53 -4.96
N PRO A 115 4.12 -4.85 -4.81
CA PRO A 115 3.30 -5.46 -3.76
C PRO A 115 3.86 -5.13 -2.37
N LEU A 116 2.96 -5.14 -1.37
CA LEU A 116 3.24 -4.90 0.05
C LEU A 116 3.58 -3.43 0.42
N GLY A 117 3.41 -2.49 -0.50
CA GLY A 117 3.58 -1.06 -0.27
C GLY A 117 5.04 -0.61 -0.14
N ALA A 118 5.23 0.62 0.34
CA ALA A 118 6.52 1.29 0.43
C ALA A 118 7.59 0.44 1.14
N GLY A 119 8.82 0.47 0.60
CA GLY A 119 9.99 -0.18 1.20
C GLY A 119 10.12 -1.67 0.87
N LYS A 120 9.24 -2.21 0.01
CA LYS A 120 9.28 -3.58 -0.48
C LYS A 120 9.61 -3.67 -1.97
N TRP A 121 10.22 -2.61 -2.52
CA TRP A 121 10.78 -2.64 -3.87
C TRP A 121 11.93 -3.65 -3.94
N ARG A 122 12.12 -4.27 -5.10
CA ARG A 122 13.13 -5.29 -5.34
C ARG A 122 13.75 -5.08 -6.71
N ASP A 123 14.96 -5.59 -6.90
CA ASP A 123 15.69 -5.47 -8.17
C ASP A 123 14.90 -6.03 -9.35
N GLU A 124 14.12 -7.11 -9.15
CA GLU A 124 13.32 -7.70 -10.22
C GLU A 124 12.21 -6.75 -10.73
N HIS A 125 11.71 -5.87 -9.86
CA HIS A 125 10.76 -4.83 -10.27
C HIS A 125 11.45 -3.78 -11.15
N SER A 126 12.67 -3.36 -10.80
CA SER A 126 13.46 -2.43 -11.62
C SER A 126 13.82 -3.04 -12.97
N GLU A 127 14.18 -4.33 -12.99
CA GLU A 127 14.47 -5.07 -14.22
C GLU A 127 13.28 -5.09 -15.18
N THR A 128 12.06 -5.26 -14.65
CA THR A 128 10.82 -5.21 -15.44
C THR A 128 10.62 -3.85 -16.14
N LEU A 129 11.18 -2.77 -15.57
CA LEU A 129 11.07 -1.40 -16.09
C LEU A 129 12.27 -1.01 -16.97
N ARG A 130 13.22 -1.93 -17.20
CA ARG A 130 14.35 -1.72 -18.08
C ARG A 130 13.85 -1.32 -19.48
N GLY A 131 14.34 -0.19 -19.99
CA GLY A 131 14.01 0.32 -21.33
C GLY A 131 13.03 1.48 -21.30
N LYS A 132 12.35 1.70 -20.17
CA LYS A 132 11.13 2.50 -20.11
C LYS A 132 11.37 3.85 -19.46
N THR A 133 10.52 4.82 -19.80
CA THR A 133 10.44 6.11 -19.13
C THR A 133 9.61 5.94 -17.86
N VAL A 134 10.22 6.21 -16.70
CA VAL A 134 9.56 6.03 -15.40
C VAL A 134 9.33 7.37 -14.73
N LEU A 135 8.07 7.69 -14.48
CA LEU A 135 7.60 8.86 -13.73
C LEU A 135 7.23 8.40 -12.32
N ILE A 136 7.78 9.01 -11.28
CA ILE A 136 7.56 8.53 -9.91
C ILE A 136 6.69 9.52 -9.16
N PHE A 137 5.57 9.04 -8.63
CA PHE A 137 4.60 9.79 -7.86
C PHE A 137 4.74 9.40 -6.39
N GLY A 138 5.27 10.32 -5.58
CA GLY A 138 5.33 10.17 -4.14
C GLY A 138 4.08 10.76 -3.48
N ASP A 139 3.71 10.24 -2.31
CA ASP A 139 2.74 10.91 -1.45
C ASP A 139 3.36 12.22 -0.92
N VAL A 140 2.61 13.32 -1.02
CA VAL A 140 2.99 14.58 -0.37
C VAL A 140 2.29 14.54 0.98
N GLY A 141 3.06 14.21 2.02
CA GLY A 141 2.51 14.10 3.38
C GLY A 141 1.69 15.33 3.78
N ASP A 142 0.67 15.10 4.61
CA ASP A 142 -0.17 16.14 5.18
C ASP A 142 0.68 17.23 5.85
N PRO A 143 0.48 18.54 5.54
CA PRO A 143 1.21 19.63 6.19
C PRO A 143 1.10 19.64 7.73
N ASP A 144 0.08 18.97 8.30
CA ASP A 144 -0.17 18.92 9.74
C ASP A 144 0.57 17.80 10.50
N GLN A 145 1.56 17.12 9.91
CA GLN A 145 2.52 16.22 10.59
C GLN A 145 1.91 15.11 11.48
N LYS A 146 0.60 14.82 11.40
CA LYS A 146 -0.07 13.74 12.15
C LYS A 146 -0.10 12.41 11.40
N GLY A 147 0.32 12.40 10.13
CA GLY A 147 0.79 11.19 9.46
C GLY A 147 2.29 11.04 9.73
N GLU A 148 2.65 10.39 10.82
CA GLU A 148 4.04 10.21 11.25
C GLU A 148 4.93 9.64 10.12
N ARG A 149 5.79 10.49 9.56
CA ARG A 149 7.14 10.20 9.02
C ARG A 149 7.35 8.86 8.31
N HIS A 150 6.53 8.49 7.34
CA HIS A 150 6.82 7.35 6.45
C HIS A 150 6.81 7.69 4.96
N THR A 151 6.81 8.97 4.61
CA THR A 151 7.01 9.43 3.24
C THR A 151 8.49 9.57 2.91
N GLU A 152 9.29 8.58 3.31
CA GLU A 152 10.43 8.26 2.46
C GLU A 152 9.83 7.65 1.22
N ILE A 153 10.15 8.26 0.09
CA ILE A 153 9.77 7.77 -1.23
C ILE A 153 10.52 6.45 -1.41
N ALA A 154 10.10 5.39 -0.74
CA ALA A 154 10.90 4.18 -0.59
C ALA A 154 11.02 3.48 -1.94
N ASN A 155 10.00 3.66 -2.78
CA ASN A 155 10.07 3.33 -4.19
C ASN A 155 11.00 4.30 -4.93
N ALA A 156 10.85 5.63 -4.82
CA ALA A 156 11.71 6.53 -5.61
C ALA A 156 13.18 6.51 -5.21
N ARG A 157 13.57 6.30 -3.95
CA ARG A 157 14.99 6.16 -3.58
C ARG A 157 15.55 4.85 -4.12
N GLN A 158 14.87 3.72 -3.91
CA GLN A 158 15.35 2.42 -4.40
C GLN A 158 15.33 2.35 -5.94
N VAL A 159 14.33 2.96 -6.57
CA VAL A 159 14.25 3.13 -8.03
C VAL A 159 15.35 4.12 -8.48
N ALA A 160 15.46 5.31 -7.90
CA ALA A 160 16.45 6.31 -8.33
C ALA A 160 17.90 5.92 -8.04
N GLU A 161 18.19 5.13 -7.01
CA GLU A 161 19.55 4.60 -6.73
C GLU A 161 19.96 3.52 -7.74
N TRP A 162 19.00 2.75 -8.25
CA TRP A 162 19.24 1.71 -9.25
C TRP A 162 19.33 2.28 -10.68
N PHE A 163 18.54 3.32 -10.97
CA PHE A 163 18.35 3.86 -12.33
C PHE A 163 19.56 4.52 -13.03
N PRO A 164 20.54 5.17 -12.37
CA PRO A 164 21.66 5.84 -13.07
C PRO A 164 22.61 4.87 -13.79
N ARG A 165 22.48 3.56 -13.61
CA ARG A 165 23.34 2.56 -14.27
C ARG A 165 22.84 2.11 -15.65
N CYS A 166 21.61 2.43 -16.05
CA CYS A 166 21.02 1.77 -17.23
C CYS A 166 20.13 2.62 -18.17
N PHE A 167 19.68 3.85 -17.81
CA PHE A 167 18.67 4.56 -18.63
C PHE A 167 18.86 6.06 -18.86
N ARG A 168 18.29 6.50 -19.99
CA ARG A 168 18.14 7.89 -20.42
C ARG A 168 17.06 8.55 -19.55
N PHE A 169 17.45 9.10 -18.40
CA PHE A 169 16.57 9.95 -17.58
C PHE A 169 16.05 11.11 -18.43
N HIS A 170 14.74 11.16 -18.71
CA HIS A 170 14.14 12.36 -19.32
C HIS A 170 13.48 13.29 -18.29
N GLN A 171 12.92 12.77 -17.18
CA GLN A 171 12.50 13.62 -16.06
C GLN A 171 12.01 12.78 -14.87
N MET A 172 12.59 13.00 -13.69
CA MET A 172 11.95 12.66 -12.41
C MET A 172 11.06 13.84 -12.05
N VAL A 173 9.81 13.85 -12.52
CA VAL A 173 8.84 14.88 -12.12
C VAL A 173 8.17 14.43 -10.83
N PHE A 174 8.52 15.08 -9.73
CA PHE A 174 7.69 15.07 -8.53
C PHE A 174 6.44 15.87 -8.84
N VAL A 175 5.34 15.20 -9.18
CA VAL A 175 4.04 15.85 -9.24
C VAL A 175 3.51 15.93 -7.81
N ALA A 176 3.62 17.11 -7.21
CA ALA A 176 2.95 17.41 -5.96
C ALA A 176 1.44 17.58 -6.23
N GLY A 177 0.62 16.86 -5.49
CA GLY A 177 -0.83 17.07 -5.42
C GLY A 177 -1.18 17.99 -4.25
#